data_AF-A0A800MGX0-F1
#
_entry.id   AF-A0A800MGX0-F1
#
_cell.length_a   1.000
_cell.length_b   1.000
_cell.length_c   1.000
_cell.angle_alpha   90.00
_cell.angle_beta   90.00
_cell.angle_gamma   90.00
#
_symmetry.space_group_name_H-M   'P 1'
#
loop_
_entity.id
_entity.type
_entity.pdbx_description
1 polymer ?
#
loop_
_entity_poly.entity_id
_entity_poly.type
_entity_poly.pdbx_seq_one_letter_code
_entity_poly.pdbx_strand_id
1 'polypeptide(L)'
;MPRRFITAEDIRRVGSGELVVEPQTVVTPQALEAARAVGVVLKGANGSAFEQSAPDRGPDAVRAEHSMPLMPEPEADEPGGTGVMVVVVGRNRTGVLAEITSAIAQNGGNVRDISQRSVEDYFHLVLTVGLEHAGQFKPLKEVLDCLGGDQDFVARVMHERVFRYMHRV
;
A
#
# COMPACT_ATOMS: atom_id res chain seq x y z
N MET A 1 -23.63 15.65 -4.61
CA MET A 1 -22.64 16.76 -4.57
C MET A 1 -21.27 16.20 -4.94
N PRO A 2 -20.42 16.93 -5.67
CA PRO A 2 -19.07 16.46 -6.00
C PRO A 2 -18.25 16.33 -4.71
N ARG A 3 -17.68 15.14 -4.46
CA ARG A 3 -16.71 14.94 -3.36
C ARG A 3 -15.42 15.66 -3.72
N ARG A 4 -14.94 16.52 -2.83
CA ARG A 4 -13.66 17.23 -3.01
C ARG A 4 -12.52 16.29 -2.60
N PHE A 5 -11.40 16.33 -3.32
CA PHE A 5 -10.20 15.56 -3.00
C PHE A 5 -9.06 16.51 -2.64
N ILE A 6 -8.32 16.20 -1.58
CA ILE A 6 -7.05 16.84 -1.24
C ILE A 6 -5.95 15.84 -1.56
N THR A 7 -5.06 16.23 -2.46
CA THR A 7 -3.94 15.41 -2.96
C THR A 7 -2.61 15.86 -2.35
N ALA A 8 -1.55 15.07 -2.55
CA ALA A 8 -0.20 15.43 -2.13
C ALA A 8 0.29 16.74 -2.76
N GLU A 9 -0.19 17.07 -3.97
CA GLU A 9 0.15 18.31 -4.64
C GLU A 9 -0.47 19.53 -3.95
N ASP A 10 -1.70 19.40 -3.48
CA ASP A 10 -2.37 20.46 -2.72
C ASP A 10 -1.62 20.77 -1.43
N ILE A 11 -1.12 19.74 -0.75
CA ILE A 11 -0.29 19.90 0.46
C ILE A 11 1.06 20.56 0.13
N ARG A 12 1.72 20.14 -0.94
CA ARG A 12 2.99 20.75 -1.38
C ARG A 12 2.84 22.23 -1.72
N ARG A 13 1.70 22.64 -2.27
CA ARG A 13 1.40 24.05 -2.58
C ARG A 13 1.19 24.92 -1.34
N VAL A 14 0.68 24.35 -0.25
CA VAL A 14 0.52 25.07 1.04
C VAL A 14 1.89 25.31 1.69
N GLY A 15 2.80 24.34 1.60
CA GLY A 15 4.19 24.49 2.00
C GLY A 15 4.44 24.43 3.52
N SER A 16 3.66 25.10 4.36
CA SER A 16 3.63 24.91 5.83
C SER A 16 2.39 25.59 6.43
N GLY A 17 1.90 25.08 7.57
CA GLY A 17 0.78 25.69 8.31
C GLY A 17 -0.41 24.75 8.53
N GLU A 18 -1.61 25.31 8.58
CA GLU A 18 -2.84 24.58 8.87
C GLU A 18 -3.75 24.50 7.64
N LEU A 19 -4.32 23.31 7.38
CA LEU A 19 -5.31 23.11 6.33
C LEU A 19 -6.60 22.56 6.93
N VAL A 20 -7.69 23.33 6.77
CA VAL A 20 -9.02 22.92 7.21
C VAL A 20 -9.66 22.02 6.15
N VAL A 21 -10.10 20.84 6.57
CA VAL A 21 -10.72 19.81 5.75
C VAL A 21 -12.23 19.81 6.01
N GLU A 22 -13.02 20.02 4.94
CA GLU A 22 -14.47 19.99 5.02
C GLU A 22 -15.02 18.57 5.23
N PRO A 23 -16.21 18.38 5.84
CA PRO A 23 -16.73 17.08 6.28
C PRO A 23 -16.98 16.01 5.18
N GLN A 24 -16.89 16.38 3.90
CA GLN A 24 -17.03 15.45 2.76
C GLN A 24 -15.79 15.43 1.86
N THR A 25 -14.68 16.04 2.31
CA THR A 25 -13.44 16.07 1.57
C THR A 25 -12.62 14.81 1.85
N VAL A 26 -12.23 14.12 0.79
CA VAL A 26 -11.36 12.94 0.88
C VAL A 26 -9.91 13.42 0.81
N VAL A 27 -9.18 13.25 1.90
CA VAL A 27 -7.73 13.44 1.90
C VAL A 27 -7.08 12.14 1.46
N THR A 28 -6.29 12.19 0.39
CA THR A 28 -5.59 10.98 -0.07
C THR A 28 -4.50 10.58 0.94
N PRO A 29 -4.14 9.29 1.05
CA PRO A 29 -3.06 8.87 1.93
C PRO A 29 -1.72 9.54 1.62
N GLN A 30 -1.41 9.75 0.34
CA GLN A 30 -0.22 10.47 -0.08
C GLN A 30 -0.25 11.94 0.39
N ALA A 31 -1.43 12.54 0.50
CA ALA A 31 -1.59 13.87 1.09
C ALA A 31 -1.36 13.84 2.62
N LEU A 32 -1.84 12.83 3.33
CA LEU A 32 -1.57 12.65 4.77
C LEU A 32 -0.06 12.46 5.06
N GLU A 33 0.62 11.69 4.22
CA GLU A 33 2.08 11.50 4.33
C GLU A 33 2.84 12.78 3.97
N ALA A 34 2.47 13.45 2.87
CA ALA A 34 3.05 14.73 2.50
C ALA A 34 2.85 15.78 3.60
N ALA A 35 1.68 15.80 4.24
CA ALA A 35 1.38 16.72 5.34
C ALA A 35 2.29 16.44 6.55
N ARG A 36 2.51 15.17 6.88
CA ARG A 36 3.47 14.78 7.92
C ARG A 36 4.91 15.16 7.56
N ALA A 37 5.34 14.95 6.32
CA ALA A 37 6.69 15.26 5.88
C ALA A 37 6.99 16.77 5.87
N VAL A 38 5.97 17.58 5.56
CA VAL A 38 6.07 19.04 5.40
C VAL A 38 5.65 19.80 6.69
N GLY A 39 5.07 19.10 7.67
CA GLY A 39 4.61 19.67 8.94
C GLY A 39 3.27 20.42 8.84
N VAL A 40 2.42 20.07 7.87
CA VAL A 40 1.08 20.65 7.72
C VAL A 40 0.10 19.94 8.66
N VAL A 41 -0.61 20.71 9.48
CA VAL A 41 -1.63 20.17 10.41
C VAL A 41 -2.99 20.20 9.73
N LEU A 42 -3.57 19.02 9.55
CA LEU A 42 -4.92 18.86 9.00
C LEU A 42 -5.95 18.94 10.13
N LYS A 43 -6.87 19.90 10.04
CA LYS A 43 -7.97 20.09 11.00
C LYS A 43 -9.32 19.82 10.34
N GLY A 44 -10.22 19.16 11.04
CA GLY A 44 -11.63 19.06 10.64
C GLY A 44 -12.33 20.42 10.71
N ALA A 45 -13.50 20.54 10.07
CA ALA A 45 -14.30 21.77 10.06
C ALA A 45 -14.72 22.30 11.45
N ASN A 46 -14.67 21.44 12.46
CA ASN A 46 -14.93 21.71 13.89
C ASN A 46 -13.65 22.06 14.69
N GLY A 47 -12.49 22.14 14.04
CA GLY A 47 -11.20 22.40 14.70
C GLY A 47 -10.55 21.17 15.36
N SER A 48 -11.15 19.97 15.27
CA SER A 48 -10.53 18.74 15.76
C SER A 48 -9.42 18.27 14.81
N ALA A 49 -8.54 17.38 15.28
CA ALA A 49 -7.60 16.70 14.40
C ALA A 49 -8.37 15.96 13.28
N PHE A 50 -7.87 16.04 12.05
CA PHE A 50 -8.47 15.33 10.94
C PHE A 50 -8.23 13.82 11.08
N GLU A 51 -9.32 13.04 11.16
CA GLU A 51 -9.29 11.58 11.07
C GLU A 51 -9.84 11.13 9.72
N GLN A 52 -9.14 10.21 9.07
CA GLN A 52 -9.61 9.63 7.82
C GLN A 52 -10.83 8.74 8.11
N SER A 53 -11.99 9.14 7.60
CA SER A 53 -13.19 8.30 7.71
C SER A 53 -12.98 6.96 7.02
N ALA A 54 -13.55 5.90 7.59
CA ALA A 54 -13.49 4.56 7.01
C ALA A 54 -14.00 4.59 5.54
N PRO A 55 -13.35 3.85 4.63
CA PRO A 55 -13.77 3.82 3.24
C PRO A 55 -15.18 3.25 3.14
N ASP A 56 -16.10 4.01 2.54
CA ASP A 56 -17.44 3.53 2.19
C ASP A 56 -17.34 2.31 1.27
N ARG A 57 -17.82 1.15 1.77
CA ARG A 57 -17.74 -0.18 1.17
C ARG A 57 -18.99 -0.58 0.39
N GLY A 58 -20.00 0.28 0.35
CA GLY A 58 -21.28 -0.01 -0.29
C GLY A 58 -22.10 -1.09 0.43
N PRO A 59 -23.23 -1.52 -0.18
CA PRO A 59 -24.18 -2.44 0.45
C PRO A 59 -23.64 -3.87 0.64
N ASP A 60 -22.62 -4.26 -0.13
CA ASP A 60 -22.03 -5.61 -0.06
C ASP A 60 -21.25 -5.85 1.24
N ALA A 61 -20.78 -4.79 1.89
CA ALA A 61 -20.06 -4.87 3.17
C ALA A 61 -20.91 -5.53 4.27
N VAL A 62 -22.17 -5.10 4.37
CA VAL A 62 -23.13 -5.64 5.36
C VAL A 62 -23.40 -7.12 5.08
N ARG A 63 -23.40 -7.57 3.81
CA ARG A 63 -23.52 -8.99 3.51
C ARG A 63 -22.27 -9.77 3.89
N ALA A 64 -21.08 -9.21 3.67
CA ALA A 64 -19.81 -9.87 3.97
C ALA A 64 -19.65 -10.10 5.49
N GLU A 65 -19.99 -9.10 6.32
CA GLU A 65 -19.98 -9.21 7.79
C GLU A 65 -20.78 -10.41 8.31
N HIS A 66 -21.95 -10.66 7.71
CA HIS A 66 -22.83 -11.75 8.10
C HIS A 66 -22.44 -13.12 7.50
N SER A 67 -21.89 -13.13 6.28
CA SER A 67 -21.66 -14.37 5.52
C SER A 67 -20.24 -14.94 5.67
N MET A 68 -19.28 -14.12 6.08
CA MET A 68 -17.86 -14.51 6.19
C MET A 68 -17.24 -14.07 7.54
N PRO A 69 -17.72 -14.59 8.68
CA PRO A 69 -17.25 -14.18 10.02
C PRO A 69 -15.78 -14.53 10.31
N LEU A 70 -15.13 -15.35 9.47
CA LEU A 70 -13.73 -15.76 9.60
C LEU A 70 -12.79 -14.96 8.68
N MET A 71 -13.29 -14.01 7.91
CA MET A 71 -12.46 -13.05 7.17
C MET A 71 -12.48 -11.73 7.93
N PRO A 72 -11.57 -11.53 8.92
CA PRO A 72 -11.52 -10.28 9.65
C PRO A 72 -11.23 -9.13 8.67
N GLU A 73 -11.90 -7.99 8.90
CA GLU A 73 -11.58 -6.76 8.18
C GLU A 73 -10.08 -6.44 8.37
N PRO A 74 -9.33 -6.13 7.30
CA PRO A 74 -7.96 -5.71 7.44
C PRO A 74 -7.94 -4.41 8.24
N GLU A 75 -7.28 -4.45 9.41
CA GLU A 75 -7.17 -3.30 10.30
C GLU A 75 -6.62 -2.08 9.55
N ALA A 76 -6.98 -0.89 10.03
CA ALA A 76 -6.46 0.38 9.50
C ALA A 76 -4.93 0.36 9.47
N ASP A 77 -4.31 1.16 8.58
CA ASP A 77 -2.85 1.23 8.49
C ASP A 77 -2.24 1.38 9.89
N GLU A 78 -1.53 0.35 10.36
CA GLU A 78 -0.72 0.47 11.57
C GLU A 78 0.16 1.71 11.39
N PRO A 79 0.16 2.65 12.34
CA PRO A 79 0.89 3.89 12.21
C PRO A 79 2.40 3.60 12.20
N GLY A 80 2.96 3.35 11.03
CA GLY A 80 4.39 3.04 10.91
C GLY A 80 4.92 2.40 9.64
N GLY A 81 4.10 2.00 8.65
CA GLY A 81 4.69 1.45 7.43
C GLY A 81 3.77 1.27 6.23
N THR A 82 4.35 1.38 5.03
CA THR A 82 3.65 1.07 3.78
C THR A 82 3.80 -0.41 3.48
N GLY A 83 2.70 -1.16 3.56
CA GLY A 83 2.67 -2.56 3.12
C GLY A 83 2.69 -2.67 1.59
N VAL A 84 3.49 -3.61 1.07
CA VAL A 84 3.58 -3.92 -0.36
C VAL A 84 3.48 -5.42 -0.59
N MET A 85 2.79 -5.79 -1.66
CA MET A 85 2.70 -7.15 -2.16
C MET A 85 3.68 -7.30 -3.33
N VAL A 86 4.57 -8.27 -3.23
CA VAL A 86 5.48 -8.66 -4.33
C VAL A 86 5.01 -10.01 -4.84
N VAL A 87 4.61 -10.06 -6.11
CA VAL A 87 4.24 -11.30 -6.81
C VAL A 87 5.31 -11.61 -7.84
N VAL A 88 5.89 -12.81 -7.76
CA VAL A 88 6.91 -13.29 -8.69
C VAL A 88 6.45 -14.58 -9.31
N VAL A 89 6.52 -14.66 -10.64
CA VAL A 89 6.19 -15.85 -11.42
C VAL A 89 7.26 -16.08 -12.46
N GLY A 90 7.83 -17.29 -12.51
CA GLY A 90 8.89 -17.60 -13.45
C GLY A 90 9.43 -19.01 -13.34
N ARG A 91 10.46 -19.33 -14.10
CA ARG A 91 11.14 -20.63 -14.03
C ARG A 91 11.97 -20.71 -12.76
N ASN A 92 11.86 -21.84 -12.06
CA ASN A 92 12.63 -21.99 -10.83
C ASN A 92 14.11 -22.19 -11.15
N ARG A 93 14.98 -21.43 -10.48
CA ARG A 93 16.43 -21.60 -10.53
C ARG A 93 17.06 -21.49 -9.16
N THR A 94 18.18 -22.16 -8.98
CA THR A 94 18.97 -22.05 -7.75
C THR A 94 19.31 -20.59 -7.48
N GLY A 95 18.99 -20.12 -6.27
CA GLY A 95 19.33 -18.77 -5.81
C GLY A 95 18.24 -17.71 -6.02
N VAL A 96 17.16 -17.99 -6.75
CA VAL A 96 16.13 -16.97 -7.06
C VAL A 96 15.52 -16.33 -5.81
N LEU A 97 15.24 -17.13 -4.77
CA LEU A 97 14.68 -16.62 -3.52
C LEU A 97 15.68 -15.74 -2.76
N ALA A 98 16.96 -16.13 -2.76
CA ALA A 98 18.02 -15.36 -2.10
C ALA A 98 18.22 -14.00 -2.81
N GLU A 99 18.13 -13.99 -4.13
CA GLU A 99 18.25 -12.78 -4.94
C GLU A 99 17.10 -11.80 -4.68
N ILE A 100 15.87 -12.29 -4.70
CA ILE A 100 14.67 -11.48 -4.44
C ILE A 100 14.68 -10.92 -3.01
N THR A 101 14.96 -11.77 -2.01
CA THR A 101 14.97 -11.33 -0.60
C THR A 101 16.16 -10.42 -0.30
N SER A 102 17.30 -10.60 -0.96
CA SER A 102 18.44 -9.67 -0.89
C SER A 102 18.08 -8.30 -1.46
N ALA A 103 17.41 -8.25 -2.62
CA ALA A 103 16.95 -7.00 -3.22
C ALA A 103 15.97 -6.26 -2.29
N ILE A 104 15.05 -6.99 -1.64
CA ILE A 104 14.11 -6.42 -0.66
C ILE A 104 14.88 -5.85 0.55
N ALA A 105 15.80 -6.62 1.12
CA ALA A 105 16.57 -6.21 2.29
C ALA A 105 17.45 -4.97 2.00
N GLN A 106 18.10 -4.92 0.83
CA GLN A 106 18.92 -3.78 0.41
C GLN A 106 18.12 -2.48 0.25
N ASN A 107 16.81 -2.59 -0.01
CA ASN A 107 15.89 -1.45 -0.09
C ASN A 107 15.20 -1.13 1.26
N GLY A 108 15.63 -1.76 2.35
CA GLY A 108 15.06 -1.55 3.69
C GLY A 108 13.66 -2.14 3.87
N GLY A 109 13.29 -3.15 3.07
CA GLY A 109 12.03 -3.87 3.22
C GLY A 109 12.13 -5.01 4.22
N ASN A 110 11.10 -5.18 5.04
CA ASN A 110 10.96 -6.31 5.97
C ASN A 110 9.92 -7.31 5.43
N VAL A 111 10.31 -8.57 5.23
CA VAL A 111 9.38 -9.63 4.79
C VAL A 111 8.52 -10.06 5.98
N ARG A 112 7.23 -9.78 5.91
CA ARG A 112 6.25 -10.12 6.96
C ARG A 112 5.64 -11.50 6.75
N ASP A 113 5.37 -11.84 5.50
CA ASP A 113 4.80 -13.13 5.12
C ASP A 113 5.33 -13.56 3.76
N ILE A 114 5.41 -14.88 3.57
CA ILE A 114 5.90 -15.50 2.35
C ILE A 114 5.06 -16.73 2.01
N SER A 115 4.55 -16.77 0.80
CA SER A 115 3.85 -17.93 0.23
C SER A 115 4.51 -18.33 -1.08
N GLN A 116 4.96 -19.57 -1.18
CA GLN A 116 5.49 -20.12 -2.42
C GLN A 116 4.73 -21.36 -2.86
N ARG A 117 4.62 -21.53 -4.18
CA ARG A 117 4.11 -22.76 -4.79
C ARG A 117 4.92 -23.08 -6.03
N SER A 118 5.40 -24.31 -6.12
CA SER A 118 5.96 -24.86 -7.36
C SER A 118 4.83 -25.45 -8.20
N VAL A 119 4.79 -25.09 -9.48
CA VAL A 119 3.84 -25.60 -10.47
C VAL A 119 4.66 -26.00 -11.69
N GLU A 120 4.87 -27.30 -11.87
CA GLU A 120 5.77 -27.83 -12.91
C GLU A 120 7.17 -27.21 -12.80
N ASP A 121 7.70 -26.65 -13.89
CA ASP A 121 8.99 -25.97 -13.94
C ASP A 121 8.94 -24.51 -13.46
N TYR A 122 7.75 -24.02 -13.07
CA TYR A 122 7.53 -22.66 -12.61
C TYR A 122 7.41 -22.58 -11.09
N PHE A 123 7.84 -21.45 -10.54
CA PHE A 123 7.55 -21.06 -9.17
C PHE A 123 6.63 -19.85 -9.17
N HIS A 124 5.73 -19.85 -8.19
CA HIS A 124 4.91 -18.72 -7.83
C HIS A 124 5.31 -18.31 -6.44
N LEU A 125 5.68 -17.06 -6.25
CA LEU A 125 6.09 -16.51 -4.97
C LEU A 125 5.29 -15.24 -4.72
N VAL A 126 4.66 -15.17 -3.56
CA VAL A 126 3.96 -13.99 -3.06
C VAL A 126 4.62 -13.61 -1.74
N LEU A 127 5.04 -12.36 -1.63
CA LEU A 127 5.63 -11.81 -0.41
C LEU A 127 4.82 -10.60 0.04
N THR A 128 4.53 -10.56 1.33
CA THR A 128 4.05 -9.35 2.01
C THR A 128 5.26 -8.68 2.64
N VAL A 129 5.56 -7.45 2.22
CA VAL A 129 6.72 -6.69 2.66
C VAL A 129 6.28 -5.39 3.32
N GLY A 130 6.77 -5.12 4.52
CA GLY A 130 6.62 -3.82 5.16
C GLY A 130 7.76 -2.88 4.78
N LEU A 131 7.43 -1.65 4.41
CA LEU A 131 8.38 -0.57 4.18
C LEU A 131 8.27 0.47 5.32
N GLU A 132 9.40 0.96 5.80
CA GLU A 132 9.46 1.97 6.86
C GLU A 132 8.99 3.36 6.36
N HIS A 133 9.26 3.68 5.09
CA HIS A 133 8.94 4.97 4.49
C HIS A 133 8.32 4.80 3.09
N ALA A 134 7.30 5.60 2.76
CA ALA A 134 6.63 5.56 1.46
C ALA A 134 7.58 5.80 0.26
N GLY A 135 8.66 6.56 0.49
CA GLY A 135 9.71 6.81 -0.51
C GLY A 135 10.46 5.56 -0.97
N GLN A 136 10.42 4.46 -0.21
CA GLN A 136 11.10 3.19 -0.56
C GLN A 136 10.34 2.38 -1.62
N PHE A 137 9.04 2.65 -1.84
CA PHE A 137 8.24 1.88 -2.78
C PHE A 137 8.78 1.94 -4.22
N LYS A 138 9.06 3.16 -4.71
CA LYS A 138 9.48 3.36 -6.09
C LYS A 138 10.84 2.68 -6.38
N PRO A 139 11.90 2.91 -5.57
CA PRO A 139 13.17 2.21 -5.74
C PRO A 139 13.02 0.69 -5.69
N LEU A 140 12.28 0.15 -4.71
CA LEU A 140 12.07 -1.29 -4.58
C LEU A 140 11.38 -1.87 -5.83
N LYS A 141 10.34 -1.19 -6.33
CA LYS A 141 9.62 -1.60 -7.53
C LYS A 141 10.54 -1.61 -8.75
N GLU A 142 11.31 -0.56 -8.96
CA GLU A 142 12.24 -0.47 -10.10
C GLU A 142 13.31 -1.56 -10.04
N VAL A 143 13.87 -1.84 -8.86
CA VAL A 143 14.85 -2.91 -8.66
C VAL A 143 14.25 -4.28 -8.96
N LEU A 144 13.07 -4.60 -8.42
CA LEU A 144 12.43 -5.90 -8.61
C LEU A 144 11.92 -6.10 -10.04
N ASP A 145 11.40 -5.05 -10.68
CA ASP A 145 10.98 -5.10 -12.09
C ASP A 145 12.17 -5.38 -13.02
N CYS A 146 13.36 -4.86 -12.70
CA CYS A 146 14.60 -5.06 -13.46
C CYS A 146 15.37 -6.34 -13.08
N LEU A 147 14.98 -7.02 -11.99
CA LEU A 147 15.68 -8.20 -11.49
C LEU A 147 15.49 -9.42 -12.42
N GLY A 148 14.32 -9.51 -13.06
CA GLY A 148 13.98 -10.60 -13.98
C GLY A 148 14.54 -10.38 -15.38
N GLY A 149 15.22 -11.39 -15.94
CA GLY A 149 15.62 -11.44 -17.35
C GLY A 149 14.55 -12.05 -18.26
N ASP A 150 14.76 -12.01 -19.59
CA ASP A 150 13.79 -12.41 -20.64
C ASP A 150 13.17 -13.81 -20.51
N GLN A 151 13.82 -14.75 -19.81
CA GLN A 151 13.32 -16.13 -19.60
C GLN A 151 13.38 -16.59 -18.13
N ASP A 152 13.51 -15.67 -17.20
CA ASP A 152 13.71 -15.99 -15.78
C ASP A 152 12.39 -15.94 -15.02
N PHE A 153 12.03 -14.75 -14.54
CA PHE A 153 10.77 -14.49 -13.85
C PHE A 153 10.31 -13.07 -14.12
N VAL A 154 9.03 -12.83 -13.87
CA VAL A 154 8.46 -11.49 -13.81
C VAL A 154 8.09 -11.23 -12.36
N ALA A 155 8.60 -10.13 -11.80
CA ALA A 155 8.16 -9.60 -10.53
C ALA A 155 7.17 -8.46 -10.76
N ARG A 156 6.18 -8.35 -9.86
CA ARG A 156 5.23 -7.25 -9.81
C ARG A 156 5.11 -6.78 -8.38
N VAL A 157 5.26 -5.48 -8.17
CA VAL A 157 5.15 -4.84 -6.86
C VAL A 157 3.92 -3.94 -6.84
N MET A 158 3.06 -4.13 -5.84
CA MET A 158 1.84 -3.35 -5.63
C MET A 158 1.78 -2.88 -4.18
N HIS A 159 1.19 -1.72 -3.93
CA HIS A 159 0.83 -1.38 -2.56
C HIS A 159 -0.24 -2.35 -2.06
N GLU A 160 -0.04 -2.93 -0.88
CA GLU A 160 -1.00 -3.83 -0.22
C GLU A 160 -2.39 -3.17 -0.09
N ARG A 161 -2.40 -1.86 0.18
CA ARG A 161 -3.62 -1.07 0.29
C ARG A 161 -4.50 -1.07 -0.95
N VAL A 162 -3.98 -1.37 -2.15
CA VAL A 162 -4.80 -1.48 -3.37
C VAL A 162 -5.89 -2.53 -3.17
N PHE A 163 -5.54 -3.67 -2.57
CA PHE A 163 -6.48 -4.75 -2.28
C PHE A 163 -7.53 -4.32 -1.25
N ARG A 164 -7.12 -3.47 -0.28
CA ARG A 164 -8.08 -2.84 0.63
C ARG A 164 -9.13 -2.07 -0.16
N TYR A 165 -8.81 -1.30 -1.19
CA TYR A 165 -9.80 -0.48 -1.91
C TYR A 165 -10.58 -1.18 -3.04
N MET A 166 -10.25 -2.43 -3.39
CA MET A 166 -10.94 -3.17 -4.47
C MET A 166 -12.38 -3.57 -4.12
N HIS A 167 -12.71 -3.78 -2.85
CA HIS A 167 -14.08 -4.02 -2.38
C HIS A 167 -14.83 -2.69 -2.15
N ARG A 168 -15.11 -1.99 -3.25
CA ARG A 168 -15.86 -0.72 -3.23
C ARG A 168 -16.86 -0.75 -4.38
N VAL A 169 -17.97 -1.45 -4.18
CA VAL A 169 -19.12 -1.43 -5.09
C VAL A 169 -20.37 -1.10 -4.31
#